data_AF-A0A536S0F1-F1
#
_entry.id   AF-A0A536S0F1-F1
#
_cell.length_a   1.000
_cell.length_b   1.000
_cell.length_c   1.000
_cell.angle_alpha   90.00
_cell.angle_beta   90.00
_cell.angle_gamma   90.00
#
_symmetry.space_group_name_H-M   'P 1'
#
loop_
_entity.id
_entity.type
_entity.pdbx_description
1 polymer ?
#
loop_
_entity_poly.entity_id
_entity_poly.type
_entity_poly.pdbx_seq_one_letter_code
_entity_poly.pdbx_strand_id
1 'polypeptide(L)'
;MTSFTTPAHSVNISDRDYFQAALAGRTGISAVIVARGGLKTKTIVLAVPVAFDDGTRGVLSGALKIDKVDQELRGVVPAASIELRVVDRNGQEFIGPGGEEENAPDVHARSEVVEGLAGRANALVAKDLQGRDALVAFAPAPVAGWVVILSEPAAAAFAVPNELGRTAGVLTLVGLVIALAIGWYFSGRLARSYMDIET
;
A
#
# COMPACT_ATOMS: atom_id res chain seq x y z
N MET A 1 13.22 -38.41 -13.60
CA MET A 1 12.86 -39.59 -12.78
C MET A 1 11.51 -39.32 -12.14
N THR A 2 10.46 -39.99 -12.61
CA THR A 2 9.08 -39.85 -12.14
C THR A 2 8.86 -40.82 -10.97
N SER A 3 8.64 -40.29 -9.76
CA SER A 3 8.35 -41.12 -8.58
C SER A 3 6.88 -41.56 -8.59
N PHE A 4 6.65 -42.87 -8.71
CA PHE A 4 5.34 -43.52 -8.80
C PHE A 4 4.87 -44.14 -7.46
N THR A 5 5.32 -43.62 -6.32
CA THR A 5 5.03 -44.22 -4.99
C THR A 5 4.29 -43.28 -4.03
N THR A 6 3.46 -42.36 -4.54
CA THR A 6 2.64 -41.51 -3.68
C THR A 6 1.26 -42.17 -3.46
N PRO A 7 0.85 -42.46 -2.21
CA PRO A 7 -0.48 -43.03 -1.90
C PRO A 7 -1.64 -42.22 -2.48
N ALA A 8 -2.83 -42.81 -2.63
CA ALA A 8 -4.03 -42.05 -2.98
C ALA A 8 -4.23 -40.88 -2.00
N HIS A 9 -4.56 -39.69 -2.52
CA HIS A 9 -4.66 -38.41 -1.78
C HIS A 9 -3.35 -37.81 -1.27
N SER A 10 -2.19 -38.32 -1.68
CA SER A 10 -0.92 -37.63 -1.43
C SER A 10 -0.57 -36.67 -2.57
N VAL A 11 -0.36 -35.41 -2.21
CA VAL A 11 0.09 -34.37 -3.14
C VAL A 11 1.60 -34.29 -3.02
N ASN A 12 2.31 -34.56 -4.11
CA ASN A 12 3.74 -34.29 -4.15
C ASN A 12 3.95 -32.77 -4.24
N ILE A 13 4.66 -32.20 -3.28
CA ILE A 13 5.03 -30.79 -3.21
C ILE A 13 6.54 -30.57 -3.34
N SER A 14 7.31 -31.62 -3.64
CA SER A 14 8.77 -31.56 -3.68
C SER A 14 9.28 -30.59 -4.75
N ASP A 15 8.55 -30.42 -5.84
CA ASP A 15 8.87 -29.53 -6.95
C ASP A 15 8.48 -28.07 -6.70
N ARG A 16 7.75 -27.79 -5.61
CA ARG A 16 7.24 -26.46 -5.32
C ARG A 16 8.36 -25.54 -4.86
N ASP A 17 8.35 -24.31 -5.36
CA ASP A 17 9.33 -23.26 -5.08
C ASP A 17 9.46 -22.97 -3.57
N TYR A 18 8.34 -22.85 -2.86
CA TYR A 18 8.32 -22.64 -1.41
C TYR A 18 8.95 -23.82 -0.65
N PHE A 19 8.76 -25.05 -1.12
CA PHE A 19 9.30 -26.25 -0.49
C PHE A 19 10.80 -26.37 -0.74
N GLN A 20 11.24 -26.11 -1.98
CA GLN A 20 12.65 -26.08 -2.35
C GLN A 20 13.42 -24.97 -1.62
N ALA A 21 12.81 -23.80 -1.44
CA ALA A 21 13.39 -22.72 -0.63
C ALA A 21 13.63 -23.17 0.83
N ALA A 22 12.64 -23.82 1.45
CA ALA A 22 12.73 -24.35 2.80
C ALA A 22 13.77 -25.46 2.93
N LEU A 23 13.85 -26.40 1.98
CA LEU A 23 14.91 -27.41 1.95
C LEU A 23 16.32 -26.79 1.85
N ALA A 24 16.44 -25.65 1.16
CA ALA A 24 17.68 -24.89 1.07
C ALA A 24 17.98 -24.03 2.32
N GLY A 25 17.19 -24.16 3.39
CA GLY A 25 17.40 -23.45 4.66
C GLY A 25 16.86 -22.02 4.69
N ARG A 26 15.98 -21.64 3.76
CA ARG A 26 15.37 -20.30 3.69
C ARG A 26 13.85 -20.40 3.80
N THR A 27 13.19 -19.47 4.48
CA THR A 27 11.72 -19.44 4.49
C THR A 27 11.19 -19.30 3.06
N GLY A 28 10.35 -20.25 2.66
CA GLY A 28 9.66 -20.28 1.38
C GLY A 28 8.24 -19.74 1.52
N ILE A 29 7.85 -18.86 0.61
CA ILE A 29 6.48 -18.34 0.53
C ILE A 29 6.01 -18.56 -0.89
N SER A 30 4.88 -19.24 -1.05
CA SER A 30 4.32 -19.53 -2.37
C SER A 30 3.78 -18.26 -3.01
N ALA A 31 3.69 -18.27 -4.35
CA ALA A 31 2.73 -17.43 -5.05
C ALA A 31 1.30 -17.73 -4.57
N VAL A 32 0.37 -16.83 -4.88
CA VAL A 32 -1.03 -17.00 -4.50
C VAL A 32 -1.60 -18.25 -5.17
N ILE A 33 -2.16 -19.15 -4.36
CA ILE A 33 -2.81 -20.36 -4.83
C ILE A 33 -4.32 -20.18 -4.72
N VAL A 34 -4.99 -20.27 -5.86
CA VAL A 34 -6.45 -20.35 -5.92
C VAL A 34 -6.83 -21.81 -5.78
N ALA A 35 -7.48 -22.16 -4.66
CA ALA A 35 -7.97 -23.52 -4.46
C ALA A 35 -9.02 -23.88 -5.53
N ARG A 36 -8.81 -25.00 -6.25
CA ARG A 36 -9.80 -25.51 -7.21
C ARG A 36 -10.97 -26.13 -6.45
N GLY A 37 -12.17 -25.58 -6.63
CA GLY A 37 -13.41 -26.06 -6.01
C GLY A 37 -14.35 -24.92 -5.62
N GLY A 38 -15.58 -25.24 -5.21
CA GLY A 38 -16.67 -24.27 -5.00
C GLY A 38 -16.46 -23.22 -3.90
N LEU A 39 -15.36 -23.27 -3.15
CA LEU A 39 -15.10 -22.39 -2.00
C LEU A 39 -14.12 -21.23 -2.28
N LYS A 40 -13.66 -21.03 -3.53
CA LYS A 40 -12.90 -19.85 -4.02
C LYS A 40 -11.93 -19.22 -3.00
N THR A 41 -11.23 -20.04 -2.21
CA THR A 41 -10.39 -19.52 -1.13
C THR A 41 -8.98 -19.33 -1.65
N LYS A 42 -8.51 -18.08 -1.69
CA LYS A 42 -7.12 -17.77 -2.01
C LYS A 42 -6.24 -18.04 -0.78
N THR A 43 -5.17 -18.77 -1.00
CA THR A 43 -4.28 -19.26 0.06
C THR A 43 -2.83 -19.04 -0.36
N ILE A 44 -1.98 -18.72 0.62
CA ILE A 44 -0.53 -18.78 0.48
C ILE A 44 0.03 -19.89 1.34
N VAL A 45 1.09 -20.54 0.90
CA VAL A 45 1.79 -21.57 1.68
C VAL A 45 3.08 -20.97 2.20
N LEU A 46 3.24 -21.00 3.52
CA LEU A 46 4.47 -20.69 4.22
C LEU A 46 5.20 -22.01 4.47
N ALA A 47 6.49 -22.07 4.17
CA ALA A 47 7.34 -23.22 4.42
C ALA A 47 8.61 -22.77 5.14
N VAL A 48 8.86 -23.34 6.31
CA VAL A 48 10.05 -23.03 7.12
C VAL A 48 10.94 -24.26 7.26
N PRO A 49 12.27 -24.11 7.15
CA PRO A 49 13.20 -25.20 7.45
C PRO A 49 13.10 -25.58 8.93
N VAL A 50 13.13 -26.88 9.21
CA VAL A 50 13.27 -27.40 10.57
C VAL A 50 14.45 -28.37 10.61
N ALA A 51 15.25 -28.27 11.67
CA ALA A 51 16.32 -29.22 11.97
C ALA A 51 15.91 -30.03 13.20
N PHE A 52 16.04 -31.34 13.11
CA PHE A 52 15.80 -32.27 14.21
C PHE A 52 17.12 -32.54 14.96
N ASP A 53 17.02 -33.00 16.20
CA ASP A 53 18.19 -33.26 17.07
C ASP A 53 19.14 -34.33 16.52
N ASP A 54 18.63 -35.22 15.67
CA ASP A 54 19.39 -36.28 14.98
C ASP A 54 20.12 -35.78 13.72
N GLY A 55 20.03 -34.48 13.41
CA GLY A 55 20.60 -33.86 12.22
C GLY A 55 19.74 -34.02 10.96
N THR A 56 18.58 -34.67 11.05
CA THR A 56 17.61 -34.73 9.95
C THR A 56 17.09 -33.32 9.65
N ARG A 57 16.91 -33.01 8.36
CA ARG A 57 16.29 -31.76 7.91
C ARG A 57 14.89 -32.04 7.41
N GLY A 58 13.95 -31.20 7.81
CA GLY A 58 12.57 -31.24 7.36
C GLY A 58 12.07 -29.86 6.93
N VAL A 59 10.84 -29.83 6.46
CA VAL A 59 10.12 -28.60 6.13
C VAL A 59 8.80 -28.63 6.89
N LEU A 60 8.54 -27.59 7.67
CA LEU A 60 7.21 -27.34 8.24
C LEU A 60 6.48 -26.38 7.30
N SER A 61 5.35 -26.81 6.77
CA SER A 61 4.53 -25.99 5.87
C SER A 61 3.12 -25.76 6.40
N GLY A 62 2.60 -24.55 6.24
CA GLY A 62 1.25 -24.17 6.62
C GLY A 62 0.57 -23.33 5.54
N ALA A 63 -0.70 -23.63 5.30
CA ALA A 63 -1.56 -22.85 4.42
C ALA A 63 -2.22 -21.70 5.21
N LEU A 64 -2.02 -20.47 4.76
CA LEU A 64 -2.64 -19.28 5.33
C LEU A 64 -3.68 -18.72 4.36
N LYS A 65 -4.90 -18.51 4.86
CA LYS A 65 -5.98 -17.87 4.09
C LYS A 65 -5.67 -16.40 3.90
N ILE A 66 -5.83 -15.91 2.67
CA ILE A 66 -5.57 -14.50 2.35
C ILE A 66 -6.54 -13.57 3.08
N ASP A 67 -7.79 -13.97 3.30
CA ASP A 67 -8.78 -13.17 4.06
C ASP A 67 -8.27 -12.75 5.44
N LYS A 68 -7.50 -13.62 6.10
CA LYS A 68 -6.89 -13.30 7.39
C LYS A 68 -5.74 -12.30 7.26
N VAL A 69 -4.92 -12.44 6.23
CA VAL A 69 -3.84 -11.48 5.94
C VAL A 69 -4.42 -10.12 5.57
N ASP A 70 -5.45 -10.09 4.73
CA ASP A 70 -6.16 -8.87 4.34
C ASP A 70 -6.76 -8.17 5.56
N GLN A 71 -7.45 -8.91 6.43
CA GLN A 71 -8.03 -8.36 7.66
C GLN A 71 -6.97 -7.71 8.57
N GLU A 72 -5.83 -8.37 8.78
CA GLU A 72 -4.74 -7.84 9.61
C GLU A 72 -4.09 -6.60 8.96
N LEU A 73 -3.84 -6.63 7.65
CA LEU A 73 -3.24 -5.50 6.93
C LEU A 73 -4.17 -4.29 6.88
N ARG A 74 -5.48 -4.49 6.68
CA ARG A 74 -6.46 -3.39 6.75
C ARG A 74 -6.56 -2.78 8.14
N GLY A 75 -6.32 -3.56 9.19
CA GLY A 75 -6.31 -3.08 10.57
C GLY A 75 -5.21 -2.05 10.87
N VAL A 76 -4.14 -1.99 10.07
CA VAL A 76 -3.04 -1.03 10.22
C VAL A 76 -3.12 0.16 9.25
N VAL A 77 -4.09 0.16 8.31
CA VAL A 77 -4.28 1.26 7.37
C VAL A 77 -5.05 2.40 8.08
N PRO A 78 -4.47 3.62 8.17
CA PRO A 78 -4.96 4.66 9.07
C PRO A 78 -6.24 5.35 8.60
N ALA A 79 -6.58 5.29 7.32
CA ALA A 79 -7.73 5.97 6.75
C ALA A 79 -8.47 5.09 5.75
N ALA A 80 -9.79 5.13 5.78
CA ALA A 80 -10.65 4.38 4.85
C ALA A 80 -10.56 4.90 3.39
N SER A 81 -10.03 6.11 3.19
CA SER A 81 -9.74 6.68 1.86
C SER A 81 -8.51 6.05 1.19
N ILE A 82 -7.68 5.33 1.95
CA ILE A 82 -6.48 4.68 1.46
C ILE A 82 -6.86 3.27 0.97
N GLU A 83 -6.63 3.04 -0.30
CA GLU A 83 -6.75 1.73 -0.92
C GLU A 83 -5.45 0.95 -0.70
N LEU A 84 -5.57 -0.22 -0.05
CA LEU A 84 -4.49 -1.18 0.13
C LEU A 84 -4.51 -2.20 -1.01
N ARG A 85 -3.36 -2.38 -1.66
CA ARG A 85 -3.10 -3.44 -2.62
C ARG A 85 -1.85 -4.21 -2.25
N VAL A 86 -1.85 -5.52 -2.46
CA VAL A 86 -0.65 -6.36 -2.28
C VAL A 86 -0.45 -7.22 -3.51
N VAL A 87 0.77 -7.17 -4.02
CA VAL A 87 1.19 -7.85 -5.24
C VAL A 87 2.29 -8.86 -4.91
N ASP A 88 2.17 -10.08 -5.41
CA ASP A 88 3.15 -11.13 -5.17
C ASP A 88 4.39 -10.99 -6.07
N ARG A 89 5.37 -11.90 -5.88
CA ARG A 89 6.63 -11.92 -6.64
C ARG A 89 6.47 -12.13 -8.14
N ASN A 90 5.31 -12.61 -8.59
CA ASN A 90 4.99 -12.83 -9.99
C ASN A 90 4.21 -11.66 -10.59
N GLY A 91 3.98 -10.58 -9.83
CA GLY A 91 3.18 -9.45 -10.27
C GLY A 91 1.68 -9.65 -10.14
N GLN A 92 1.20 -10.67 -9.42
CA GLN A 92 -0.24 -10.93 -9.26
C GLN A 92 -0.80 -10.16 -8.05
N GLU A 93 -1.84 -9.37 -8.28
CA GLU A 93 -2.55 -8.65 -7.22
C GLU A 93 -3.54 -9.59 -6.50
N PHE A 94 -3.31 -9.83 -5.21
CA PHE A 94 -4.11 -10.79 -4.43
C PHE A 94 -4.83 -10.18 -3.22
N ILE A 95 -4.46 -8.97 -2.83
CA ILE A 95 -5.19 -8.12 -1.89
C ILE A 95 -5.43 -6.78 -2.58
N GLY A 96 -6.63 -6.22 -2.41
CA GLY A 96 -7.11 -5.07 -3.14
C GLY A 96 -8.23 -5.45 -4.13
N PRO A 97 -8.63 -4.55 -5.04
CA PRO A 97 -9.65 -4.84 -6.05
C PRO A 97 -9.32 -6.06 -6.92
N GLY A 98 -8.06 -6.26 -7.31
CA GLY A 98 -7.63 -7.47 -8.03
C GLY A 98 -7.69 -8.75 -7.17
N GLY A 99 -7.66 -8.58 -5.84
CA GLY A 99 -7.89 -9.66 -4.88
C GLY A 99 -9.29 -10.26 -4.94
N GLU A 100 -10.29 -9.53 -5.44
CA GLU A 100 -11.66 -10.01 -5.61
C GLU A 100 -11.83 -10.85 -6.90
N GLU A 101 -10.93 -10.67 -7.86
CA GLU A 101 -10.96 -11.41 -9.12
C GLU A 101 -10.54 -12.87 -8.95
N GLU A 102 -11.07 -13.76 -9.78
CA GLU A 102 -10.87 -15.22 -9.65
C GLU A 102 -9.39 -15.64 -9.73
N ASN A 103 -8.60 -14.96 -10.56
CA ASN A 103 -7.25 -15.40 -10.89
C ASN A 103 -6.11 -14.53 -10.35
N ALA A 104 -6.41 -13.48 -9.55
CA ALA A 104 -5.41 -12.48 -9.13
C ALA A 104 -4.71 -11.84 -10.36
N PRO A 105 -5.19 -10.70 -10.86
CA PRO A 105 -4.75 -10.16 -12.14
C PRO A 105 -3.26 -9.83 -12.12
N ASP A 106 -2.61 -10.00 -13.27
CA ASP A 106 -1.24 -9.56 -13.48
C ASP A 106 -1.20 -8.03 -13.63
N VAL A 107 -0.48 -7.39 -12.72
CA VAL A 107 -0.28 -5.94 -12.65
C VAL A 107 1.20 -5.56 -12.80
N HIS A 108 2.06 -6.47 -13.27
CA HIS A 108 3.50 -6.26 -13.41
C HIS A 108 3.86 -5.10 -14.36
N ALA A 109 2.95 -4.68 -15.24
CA ALA A 109 3.16 -3.53 -16.12
C ALA A 109 3.20 -2.17 -15.38
N ARG A 110 2.74 -2.11 -14.13
CA ARG A 110 2.67 -0.87 -13.35
C ARG A 110 4.04 -0.50 -12.76
N SER A 111 4.41 0.77 -12.84
CA SER A 111 5.73 1.26 -12.38
C SER A 111 5.95 0.99 -10.90
N GLU A 112 4.93 1.19 -10.05
CA GLU A 112 5.02 0.93 -8.61
C GLU A 112 5.29 -0.56 -8.29
N VAL A 113 4.80 -1.47 -9.14
CA VAL A 113 5.02 -2.91 -9.00
C VAL A 113 6.44 -3.27 -9.44
N VAL A 114 6.88 -2.78 -10.61
CA VAL A 114 8.23 -3.03 -11.13
C VAL A 114 9.30 -2.51 -10.16
N GLU A 115 9.14 -1.28 -9.68
CA GLU A 115 10.09 -0.68 -8.75
C GLU A 115 10.05 -1.35 -7.38
N GLY A 116 8.86 -1.67 -6.86
CA GLY A 116 8.69 -2.38 -5.61
C GLY A 116 9.33 -3.77 -5.64
N LEU A 117 9.11 -4.55 -6.70
CA LEU A 117 9.71 -5.87 -6.88
C LEU A 117 11.23 -5.80 -7.06
N ALA A 118 11.75 -4.70 -7.60
CA ALA A 118 13.18 -4.39 -7.63
C ALA A 118 13.75 -3.98 -6.26
N GLY A 119 12.94 -3.96 -5.21
CA GLY A 119 13.35 -3.64 -3.84
C GLY A 119 13.34 -2.15 -3.50
N ARG A 120 12.70 -1.31 -4.31
CA ARG A 120 12.59 0.13 -4.03
C ARG A 120 11.33 0.45 -3.23
N ALA A 121 11.45 1.39 -2.30
CA ALA A 121 10.31 2.01 -1.65
C ALA A 121 10.25 3.48 -2.07
N ASN A 122 9.07 3.95 -2.48
CA ASN A 122 8.88 5.33 -2.91
C ASN A 122 7.41 5.76 -2.74
N ALA A 123 7.17 7.08 -2.82
CA ALA A 123 5.84 7.66 -2.89
C ALA A 123 5.80 8.74 -3.97
N LEU A 124 4.79 8.67 -4.84
CA LEU A 124 4.68 9.53 -6.01
C LEU A 124 3.22 9.78 -6.37
N VAL A 125 2.95 10.86 -7.11
CA VAL A 125 1.63 11.10 -7.69
C VAL A 125 1.54 10.35 -9.02
N ALA A 126 0.62 9.38 -9.10
CA ALA A 126 0.37 8.57 -10.28
C ALA A 126 -1.13 8.37 -10.49
N LYS A 127 -1.49 7.73 -11.61
CA LYS A 127 -2.86 7.34 -11.88
C LYS A 127 -3.23 6.09 -11.07
N ASP A 128 -4.31 6.17 -10.30
CA ASP A 128 -4.91 5.02 -9.62
C ASP A 128 -5.48 3.99 -10.62
N LEU A 129 -6.08 2.92 -10.11
CA LEU A 129 -6.75 1.91 -10.94
C LEU A 129 -7.90 2.50 -11.78
N GLN A 130 -8.48 3.63 -11.38
CA GLN A 130 -9.58 4.31 -12.05
C GLN A 130 -9.11 5.48 -12.95
N GLY A 131 -7.80 5.68 -13.13
CA GLY A 131 -7.24 6.72 -13.98
C GLY A 131 -7.23 8.13 -13.37
N ARG A 132 -7.47 8.27 -12.06
CA ARG A 132 -7.47 9.54 -11.34
C ARG A 132 -6.11 9.80 -10.70
N ASP A 133 -5.77 11.06 -10.48
CA ASP A 133 -4.54 11.39 -9.74
C ASP A 133 -4.66 10.95 -8.28
N ALA A 134 -3.70 10.14 -7.85
CA ALA A 134 -3.60 9.59 -6.51
C ALA A 134 -2.16 9.68 -6.01
N LEU A 135 -2.01 9.87 -4.70
CA LEU A 135 -0.75 9.66 -4.02
C LEU A 135 -0.58 8.15 -3.85
N VAL A 136 0.39 7.57 -4.56
CA VAL A 136 0.70 6.14 -4.56
C VAL A 136 2.03 5.95 -3.83
N ALA A 137 1.97 5.26 -2.69
CA ALA A 137 3.15 4.83 -1.94
C ALA A 137 3.31 3.32 -2.09
N PHE A 138 4.54 2.85 -2.27
CA PHE A 138 4.84 1.43 -2.38
C PHE A 138 6.11 1.07 -1.63
N ALA A 139 6.15 -0.14 -1.08
CA ALA A 139 7.32 -0.69 -0.41
C ALA A 139 7.41 -2.21 -0.58
N PRO A 140 8.62 -2.78 -0.70
CA PRO A 140 8.81 -4.22 -0.73
C PRO A 140 8.59 -4.81 0.66
N ALA A 141 8.07 -6.04 0.71
CA ALA A 141 8.07 -6.92 1.87
C ALA A 141 9.11 -8.05 1.63
N PRO A 142 10.39 -7.87 1.99
CA PRO A 142 11.48 -8.71 1.50
C PRO A 142 11.37 -10.18 1.91
N VAL A 143 10.79 -10.44 3.08
CA VAL A 143 10.60 -11.82 3.60
C VAL A 143 9.62 -12.59 2.71
N ALA A 144 8.53 -11.94 2.28
CA ALA A 144 7.51 -12.55 1.44
C ALA A 144 7.79 -12.45 -0.06
N GLY A 145 8.61 -11.48 -0.45
CA GLY A 145 8.81 -11.12 -1.86
C GLY A 145 7.55 -10.46 -2.45
N TRP A 146 6.82 -9.69 -1.64
CA TRP A 146 5.63 -8.96 -2.08
C TRP A 146 5.95 -7.47 -2.21
N VAL A 147 5.06 -6.75 -2.88
CA VAL A 147 4.99 -5.29 -2.83
C VAL A 147 3.68 -4.89 -2.18
N VAL A 148 3.77 -4.06 -1.14
CA VAL A 148 2.61 -3.42 -0.53
C VAL A 148 2.46 -2.05 -1.16
N ILE A 149 1.26 -1.76 -1.65
CA ILE A 149 0.93 -0.51 -2.34
C ILE A 149 -0.24 0.12 -1.60
N LEU A 150 -0.08 1.39 -1.27
CA LEU A 150 -1.12 2.24 -0.72
C LEU A 150 -1.42 3.34 -1.73
N SER A 151 -2.68 3.52 -2.09
CA SER A 151 -3.11 4.61 -2.97
C SER A 151 -4.24 5.40 -2.35
N GLU A 152 -4.08 6.72 -2.29
CA GLU A 152 -5.13 7.63 -1.84
C GLU A 152 -5.41 8.65 -2.93
N PRO A 153 -6.68 8.88 -3.32
CA PRO A 153 -7.02 9.91 -4.30
C PRO A 153 -6.45 11.27 -3.87
N ALA A 154 -5.79 11.99 -4.79
CA ALA A 154 -5.13 13.25 -4.48
C ALA A 154 -6.09 14.27 -3.86
N ALA A 155 -7.36 14.28 -4.31
CA ALA A 155 -8.40 15.11 -3.73
C ALA A 155 -8.64 14.84 -2.23
N ALA A 156 -8.52 13.59 -1.78
CA ALA A 156 -8.65 13.21 -0.37
C ALA A 156 -7.36 13.46 0.41
N ALA A 157 -6.22 13.00 -0.14
CA ALA A 157 -4.89 13.17 0.48
C ALA A 157 -4.54 14.65 0.74
N PHE A 158 -4.95 15.54 -0.17
CA PHE A 158 -4.69 16.99 -0.07
C PHE A 158 -5.87 17.80 0.48
N ALA A 159 -7.01 17.18 0.84
CA ALA A 159 -8.14 17.90 1.44
C ALA A 159 -7.78 18.55 2.78
N VAL A 160 -7.03 17.85 3.63
CA VAL A 160 -6.62 18.35 4.96
C VAL A 160 -5.67 19.56 4.87
N PRO A 161 -4.63 19.56 4.01
CA PRO A 161 -3.86 20.78 3.71
C PRO A 161 -4.71 21.95 3.20
N ASN A 162 -5.77 21.70 2.44
CA ASN A 162 -6.55 22.76 1.81
C ASN A 162 -7.44 23.53 2.80
N GLU A 163 -7.91 22.88 3.87
CA GLU A 163 -8.63 23.53 4.97
C GLU A 163 -7.72 24.48 5.78
N LEU A 164 -6.48 24.05 6.02
CA LEU A 164 -5.45 24.88 6.65
C LEU A 164 -5.04 26.05 5.74
N GLY A 165 -4.88 25.80 4.44
CA GLY A 165 -4.62 26.83 3.43
C GLY A 165 -5.75 27.85 3.32
N ARG A 166 -7.02 27.41 3.36
CA ARG A 166 -8.20 28.29 3.38
C ARG A 166 -8.21 29.16 4.64
N THR A 167 -7.90 28.59 5.80
CA THR A 167 -7.86 29.31 7.07
C THR A 167 -6.72 30.33 7.09
N ALA A 168 -5.52 29.94 6.64
CA ALA A 168 -4.39 30.84 6.49
C ALA A 168 -4.66 31.96 5.47
N GLY A 169 -5.32 31.64 4.36
CA GLY A 169 -5.75 32.60 3.35
C GLY A 169 -6.75 33.62 3.90
N VAL A 170 -7.76 33.16 4.66
CA VAL A 170 -8.73 34.04 5.33
C VAL A 170 -8.04 34.94 6.36
N LEU A 171 -7.15 34.40 7.20
CA LEU A 171 -6.40 35.19 8.18
C LEU A 171 -5.52 36.25 7.51
N THR A 172 -4.86 35.90 6.40
CA THR A 172 -4.05 36.83 5.61
C THR A 172 -4.90 37.95 5.03
N LEU A 173 -6.06 37.61 4.44
CA LEU A 173 -7.01 38.58 3.88
C LEU A 173 -7.52 39.54 4.96
N VAL A 174 -7.90 39.00 6.13
CA VAL A 174 -8.35 39.81 7.28
C VAL A 174 -7.25 40.76 7.76
N GLY A 175 -6.01 40.28 7.88
CA GLY A 175 -4.87 41.11 8.25
C GLY A 175 -4.64 42.26 7.26
N LEU A 176 -4.80 41.99 5.95
CA LEU A 176 -4.64 42.98 4.89
C LEU A 176 -5.72 44.06 4.94
N VAL A 177 -6.98 43.67 5.20
CA VAL A 177 -8.09 44.61 5.39
C VAL A 177 -7.87 45.49 6.62
N ILE A 178 -7.40 44.93 7.73
CA ILE A 178 -7.10 45.69 8.95
C ILE A 178 -5.97 46.70 8.70
N ALA A 179 -4.90 46.29 8.03
CA ALA A 179 -3.79 47.18 7.70
C ALA A 179 -4.24 48.37 6.82
N LEU A 180 -5.09 48.10 5.82
CA LEU A 180 -5.68 49.15 4.98
C LEU A 180 -6.61 50.08 5.76
N ALA A 181 -7.44 49.54 6.66
CA ALA A 181 -8.33 50.33 7.50
C ALA A 181 -7.56 51.24 8.45
N ILE A 182 -6.48 50.73 9.06
CA ILE A 182 -5.56 51.52 9.89
C ILE A 182 -4.93 52.63 9.03
N GLY A 183 -4.35 52.29 7.88
CA GLY A 183 -3.74 53.26 6.98
C GLY A 183 -4.70 54.38 6.57
N TRP A 184 -5.95 54.03 6.26
CA TRP A 184 -6.99 55.00 5.90
C TRP A 184 -7.42 55.88 7.08
N TYR A 185 -7.59 55.29 8.26
CA TYR A 185 -7.94 56.02 9.48
C TYR A 185 -6.86 57.04 9.86
N PHE A 186 -5.59 56.64 9.83
CA PHE A 186 -4.47 57.53 10.14
C PHE A 186 -4.26 58.60 9.06
N SER A 187 -4.38 58.25 7.79
CA SER A 187 -4.31 59.21 6.68
C SER A 187 -5.41 60.28 6.78
N GLY A 188 -6.65 59.87 7.07
CA GLY A 188 -7.79 60.77 7.25
C GLY A 188 -7.71 61.64 8.52
N ARG A 189 -6.99 61.18 9.56
CA ARG A 189 -6.75 61.94 10.80
C ARG A 189 -5.61 62.95 10.63
N LEU A 190 -4.55 62.59 9.92
CA LEU A 190 -3.44 63.49 9.59
C LEU A 190 -3.90 64.62 8.67
N ALA A 191 -4.71 64.30 7.64
CA ALA A 191 -5.26 65.30 6.73
C ALA A 191 -6.16 66.32 7.44
N ARG A 192 -6.92 65.90 8.46
CA ARG A 192 -7.73 66.81 9.29
C ARG A 192 -6.89 67.67 10.23
N SER A 193 -5.83 67.11 10.82
CA SER A 193 -4.95 67.85 11.73
C SER A 193 -4.13 68.96 11.05
N TYR A 194 -3.94 68.91 9.72
CA TYR A 194 -3.28 69.98 8.97
C TYR A 194 -4.21 71.18 8.69
N MET A 195 -5.54 70.99 8.64
CA MET A 195 -6.46 72.11 8.40
C MET A 195 -6.74 72.96 9.65
N ASP A 196 -6.56 72.41 10.84
CA ASP A 196 -6.78 73.12 12.11
C ASP A 196 -5.60 74.02 12.52
N ILE A 197 -4.48 74.00 11.78
CA ILE A 197 -3.28 74.82 12.06
C ILE A 197 -3.27 76.12 11.23
N GLU A 198 -4.18 76.27 10.25
CA GLU A 198 -4.25 77.44 9.35
C GLU A 198 -5.37 78.45 9.67
N THR A 199 -6.05 78.31 10.82
CA THR A 199 -7.00 79.31 11.35
C THR A 199 -6.50 79.96 12.62
#